data_AF-A0A6P1GNR9-F1
#
_entry.id   AF-A0A6P1GNR9-F1
#
_cell.length_a   1.000
_cell.length_b   1.000
_cell.length_c   1.000
_cell.angle_alpha   90.00
_cell.angle_beta   90.00
_cell.angle_gamma   90.00
#
_symmetry.space_group_name_H-M   'P 1'
#
loop_
_entity.id
_entity.type
_entity.pdbx_description
1 polymer ?
#
loop_
_entity_poly.entity_id
_entity_poly.type
_entity_poly.pdbx_seq_one_letter_code
_entity_poly.pdbx_strand_id
1 'polypeptide(L)'
;MNPTTPMPATHSPATLYILLDAVRCWAAARRRRRPAMAQLHLRLRRYGCEQLSPALDSLLRLGEQVTGHGLRTGRVPRLSEDENLLIDLLQARWTGPVPYACSDAIACAFCYAVRSTQILLAQALEGRRGATSLSIRDANPRHC
;
A
#
# COMPACT_ATOMS: atom_id res chain seq x y z
N MET A 1 -13.04 -21.70 19.24
CA MET A 1 -11.78 -21.33 18.55
C MET A 1 -12.14 -20.84 17.16
N ASN A 2 -11.84 -19.57 16.87
CA ASN A 2 -12.20 -18.88 15.62
C ASN A 2 -11.36 -19.45 14.46
N PRO A 3 -11.93 -19.78 13.28
CA PRO A 3 -11.12 -20.23 12.15
C PRO A 3 -10.13 -19.14 11.74
N THR A 4 -8.84 -19.46 11.85
CA THR A 4 -7.73 -18.67 11.31
C THR A 4 -7.95 -18.59 9.81
N THR A 5 -8.51 -17.48 9.34
CA THR A 5 -8.56 -17.19 7.91
C THR A 5 -7.11 -17.19 7.41
N PRO A 6 -6.71 -18.08 6.48
CA PRO A 6 -5.43 -17.92 5.82
C PRO A 6 -5.46 -16.57 5.10
N MET A 7 -4.62 -15.66 5.54
CA MET A 7 -4.49 -14.32 4.97
C MET A 7 -4.23 -14.46 3.46
N PRO A 8 -5.04 -13.83 2.59
CA PRO A 8 -5.02 -14.15 1.17
C PRO A 8 -3.78 -13.56 0.49
N ALA A 9 -3.12 -14.42 -0.29
CA ALA A 9 -2.40 -14.17 -1.52
C ALA A 9 -1.37 -13.02 -1.57
N THR A 10 -0.13 -13.40 -1.93
CA THR A 10 0.83 -12.53 -2.61
C THR A 10 0.11 -11.60 -3.58
N HIS A 11 0.18 -10.29 -3.33
CA HIS A 11 -0.48 -9.30 -4.19
C HIS A 11 -0.06 -9.47 -5.65
N SER A 12 -1.00 -9.26 -6.57
CA SER A 12 -0.71 -9.36 -8.00
C SER A 12 0.40 -8.36 -8.40
N PRO A 13 1.20 -8.66 -9.43
CA PRO A 13 2.24 -7.73 -9.91
C PRO A 13 1.70 -6.33 -10.22
N ALA A 14 0.46 -6.25 -10.73
CA ALA A 14 -0.21 -4.99 -11.00
C ALA A 14 -0.49 -4.17 -9.72
N THR A 15 -0.83 -4.85 -8.62
CA THR A 15 -1.05 -4.20 -7.32
C THR A 15 0.25 -3.63 -6.77
N LEU A 16 1.33 -4.42 -6.83
CA LEU A 16 2.65 -3.99 -6.41
C LEU A 16 3.13 -2.80 -7.22
N TYR A 17 2.87 -2.79 -8.53
CA TYR A 17 3.16 -1.65 -9.39
C TYR A 17 2.43 -0.38 -8.95
N ILE A 18 1.13 -0.46 -8.66
CA ILE A 18 0.33 0.69 -8.19
C ILE A 18 0.87 1.22 -6.86
N LEU A 19 1.18 0.33 -5.92
CA LEU A 19 1.76 0.71 -4.63
C LEU A 19 3.12 1.39 -4.81
N LEU A 20 4.01 0.81 -5.60
CA LEU A 20 5.33 1.39 -5.87
C LEU A 20 5.24 2.76 -6.54
N ASP A 21 4.35 2.92 -7.52
CA ASP A 21 4.14 4.22 -8.19
C ASP A 21 3.61 5.28 -7.19
N ALA A 22 2.66 4.90 -6.34
CA ALA A 22 2.10 5.76 -5.31
C ALA A 22 3.15 6.18 -4.26
N VAL A 23 3.94 5.22 -3.76
CA VAL A 23 5.03 5.43 -2.79
C VAL A 23 6.11 6.34 -3.37
N ARG A 24 6.53 6.10 -4.63
CA ARG A 24 7.50 6.94 -5.32
C ARG A 24 6.99 8.37 -5.55
N CYS A 25 5.71 8.50 -5.92
CA CYS A 25 5.06 9.79 -6.09
C CYS A 25 5.04 10.57 -4.76
N TRP A 26 4.69 9.90 -3.66
CA TRP A 26 4.69 10.47 -2.31
C TRP A 26 6.09 10.92 -1.89
N ALA A 27 7.10 10.05 -2.03
CA ALA A 27 8.48 10.36 -1.66
C ALA A 27 9.06 11.52 -2.48
N ALA A 28 8.75 11.57 -3.79
CA ALA A 28 9.14 12.70 -4.64
C ALA A 28 8.45 14.01 -4.21
N ALA A 29 7.18 13.96 -3.82
CA ALA A 29 6.46 15.13 -3.32
C ALA A 29 7.05 15.62 -1.99
N ARG A 30 7.36 14.70 -1.06
CA ARG A 30 8.03 15.02 0.22
C ARG A 30 9.38 15.66 0.03
N ARG A 31 10.24 15.08 -0.83
CA ARG A 31 11.56 15.64 -1.17
C ARG A 31 11.46 17.05 -1.76
N ARG A 32 10.41 17.33 -2.55
CA ARG A 32 10.14 18.65 -3.15
C ARG A 32 9.32 19.58 -2.25
N ARG A 33 9.04 19.19 -1.00
CA ARG A 33 8.18 19.95 -0.05
C ARG A 33 6.79 20.30 -0.61
N ARG A 34 6.25 19.44 -1.48
CA ARG A 34 4.90 19.56 -2.05
C ARG A 34 3.89 18.82 -1.16
N PRO A 35 2.58 19.12 -1.26
CA PRO A 35 1.56 18.41 -0.49
C PRO A 35 1.48 16.94 -0.90
N ALA A 36 2.15 16.07 -0.15
CA ALA A 36 2.35 14.66 -0.49
C ALA A 36 1.02 13.89 -0.55
N MET A 37 0.12 14.14 0.39
CA MET A 37 -1.21 13.51 0.44
C MET A 37 -2.08 13.88 -0.78
N ALA A 38 -2.04 15.15 -1.24
CA ALA A 38 -2.77 15.57 -2.43
C ALA A 38 -2.22 14.91 -3.71
N GLN A 39 -0.89 14.80 -3.83
CA GLN A 39 -0.25 14.11 -4.96
C GLN A 39 -0.54 12.61 -4.94
N LEU A 40 -0.52 11.99 -3.76
CA LEU A 40 -0.85 10.59 -3.56
C LEU A 40 -2.30 10.30 -3.94
N HIS A 41 -3.24 11.15 -3.50
CA HIS A 41 -4.66 11.05 -3.84
C HIS A 41 -4.89 11.16 -5.35
N LEU A 42 -4.31 12.17 -6.00
CA LEU A 42 -4.39 12.31 -7.47
C LEU A 42 -3.82 11.09 -8.20
N ARG A 43 -2.76 10.48 -7.67
CA ARG A 43 -2.13 9.32 -8.29
C ARG A 43 -3.00 8.07 -8.14
N LEU A 44 -3.48 7.79 -6.93
CA LEU A 44 -4.31 6.62 -6.63
C LEU A 44 -5.69 6.68 -7.29
N ARG A 45 -6.25 7.88 -7.48
CA ARG A 45 -7.48 8.09 -8.24
C ARG A 45 -7.39 7.58 -9.68
N ARG A 46 -6.21 7.62 -10.31
CA ARG A 46 -6.02 7.04 -11.66
C ARG A 46 -6.20 5.53 -11.70
N TYR A 47 -6.08 4.88 -10.54
CA TYR A 47 -6.22 3.44 -10.37
C TYR A 47 -7.54 3.04 -9.67
N GLY A 48 -8.38 4.01 -9.31
CA GLY A 48 -9.62 3.78 -8.55
C GLY A 48 -9.39 3.34 -7.10
N CYS A 49 -8.24 3.69 -6.52
CA CYS A 49 -7.84 3.27 -5.17
C CYS A 49 -7.57 4.47 -4.24
N GLU A 50 -8.20 5.62 -4.48
CA GLU A 50 -7.98 6.86 -3.73
C GLU A 50 -8.28 6.74 -2.24
N GLN A 51 -9.13 5.80 -1.84
CA GLN A 51 -9.38 5.45 -0.44
C GLN A 51 -8.12 4.99 0.32
N LEU A 52 -7.09 4.51 -0.39
CA LEU A 52 -5.81 4.12 0.21
C LEU A 52 -4.93 5.32 0.59
N SER A 53 -5.23 6.52 0.08
CA SER A 53 -4.38 7.70 0.26
C SER A 53 -4.07 8.03 1.73
N PRO A 54 -5.05 8.15 2.65
CA PRO A 54 -4.75 8.47 4.04
C PRO A 54 -3.95 7.37 4.76
N ALA A 55 -4.24 6.10 4.47
CA ALA A 55 -3.53 4.98 5.08
C ALA A 55 -2.07 4.92 4.63
N LEU A 56 -1.83 5.09 3.31
CA LEU A 56 -0.49 5.15 2.76
C LEU A 56 0.28 6.40 3.23
N ASP A 57 -0.34 7.58 3.32
CA ASP A 57 0.32 8.78 3.85
C ASP A 57 0.76 8.57 5.30
N SER A 58 -0.11 8.00 6.15
CA SER A 58 0.20 7.70 7.55
C SER A 58 1.33 6.67 7.67
N LEU A 59 1.22 5.56 6.94
CA LEU A 59 2.24 4.49 6.92
C LEU A 59 3.61 5.03 6.52
N LEU A 60 3.68 5.84 5.46
CA LEU A 60 4.95 6.35 4.95
C LEU A 60 5.58 7.38 5.91
N ARG A 61 4.77 8.24 6.55
CA ARG A 61 5.26 9.18 7.58
C ARG A 61 5.79 8.47 8.81
N LEU A 62 5.09 7.44 9.28
CA LEU A 62 5.54 6.63 10.41
C LEU A 62 6.76 5.81 10.02
N GLY A 63 6.83 5.32 8.78
CA GLY A 63 8.01 4.67 8.22
C GLY A 63 9.26 5.56 8.30
N GLU A 64 9.17 6.82 7.86
CA GLU A 64 10.29 7.78 7.99
C GLU A 64 10.71 8.01 9.46
N GLN A 65 9.77 7.96 10.40
CA GLN A 65 10.06 8.11 11.83
C GLN A 65 10.73 6.87 12.43
N VAL A 66 10.30 5.68 12.02
CA VAL A 66 10.83 4.40 12.50
C VAL A 66 12.25 4.18 11.98
N THR A 67 12.50 4.45 10.69
CA THR A 67 13.83 4.27 10.07
C THR A 67 14.79 5.41 10.36
N GLY A 68 14.28 6.56 10.84
CA GLY A 68 15.08 7.75 11.12
C GLY A 68 15.61 8.47 9.87
N HIS A 69 15.16 8.09 8.67
CA HIS A 69 15.51 8.76 7.43
C HIS A 69 14.33 8.87 6.47
N GLY A 70 14.42 9.85 5.56
CA GLY A 70 13.44 10.00 4.48
C GLY A 70 13.42 8.77 3.57
N LEU A 71 12.26 8.48 2.99
CA LEU A 71 12.08 7.29 2.16
C LEU A 71 13.01 7.32 0.94
N ARG A 72 13.91 6.34 0.88
CA ARG A 72 14.76 6.07 -0.28
C ARG A 72 13.90 5.38 -1.33
N THR A 73 14.07 5.81 -2.57
CA THR A 73 13.38 5.21 -3.71
C THR A 73 14.42 4.78 -4.72
N GLY A 74 14.34 3.54 -5.18
CA GLY A 74 15.22 3.00 -6.21
C GLY A 74 14.98 3.69 -7.56
N ARG A 75 15.89 3.44 -8.51
CA ARG A 75 15.68 3.79 -9.92
C ARG A 75 15.07 2.59 -10.62
N VAL A 76 14.00 2.80 -11.36
CA VAL A 76 13.42 1.78 -12.26
C VAL A 76 14.55 1.14 -13.09
N PRO A 77 14.70 -0.20 -13.10
CA PRO A 77 13.81 -1.23 -12.54
C PRO A 77 14.19 -1.74 -11.13
N ARG A 78 15.26 -1.22 -10.51
CA ARG A 78 15.74 -1.68 -9.20
C ARG A 78 14.94 -1.06 -8.05
N LEU A 79 14.55 -1.91 -7.10
CA LEU A 79 13.96 -1.50 -5.83
C LEU A 79 15.05 -1.12 -4.84
N SER A 80 14.78 -0.09 -4.04
CA SER A 80 15.54 0.24 -2.85
C SER A 80 15.19 -0.68 -1.69
N GLU A 81 16.02 -0.67 -0.67
CA GLU A 81 15.80 -1.40 0.58
C GLU A 81 14.46 -1.02 1.23
N ASP A 82 14.16 0.28 1.33
CA ASP A 82 12.90 0.78 1.87
C ASP A 82 11.67 0.30 1.07
N GLU A 83 11.78 0.26 -0.26
CA GLU A 83 10.71 -0.25 -1.14
C GLU A 83 10.49 -1.75 -0.93
N ASN A 84 11.57 -2.53 -0.79
CA ASN A 84 11.47 -3.96 -0.49
C ASN A 84 10.85 -4.21 0.89
N LEU A 85 11.30 -3.48 1.91
CA LEU A 85 10.75 -3.55 3.26
C LEU A 85 9.25 -3.24 3.28
N LEU A 86 8.83 -2.16 2.61
CA LEU A 86 7.41 -1.80 2.51
C LEU A 86 6.59 -2.88 1.81
N ILE A 87 7.12 -3.49 0.74
CA ILE A 87 6.45 -4.61 0.06
C ILE A 87 6.32 -5.81 0.99
N ASP A 88 7.38 -6.20 1.69
CA ASP A 88 7.37 -7.34 2.58
C ASP A 88 6.42 -7.13 3.77
N LEU A 89 6.35 -5.91 4.30
CA LEU A 89 5.38 -5.53 5.33
C LEU A 89 3.95 -5.59 4.82
N LEU A 90 3.66 -5.02 3.64
CA LEU A 90 2.30 -5.02 3.08
C LEU A 90 1.84 -6.40 2.61
N GLN A 91 2.75 -7.24 2.16
CA GLN A 91 2.48 -8.65 1.86
C GLN A 91 2.44 -9.54 3.10
N ALA A 92 2.71 -8.97 4.29
CA ALA A 92 2.84 -9.69 5.55
C ALA A 92 3.83 -10.86 5.48
N ARG A 93 4.89 -10.68 4.68
CA ARG A 93 6.02 -11.60 4.51
C ARG A 93 7.20 -11.23 5.41
N TRP A 94 7.18 -10.04 5.99
CA TRP A 94 8.22 -9.56 6.88
C TRP A 94 8.22 -10.33 8.20
N THR A 95 9.32 -11.04 8.48
CA THR A 95 9.53 -11.84 9.70
C THR A 95 10.66 -11.30 10.58
N GLY A 96 11.38 -10.28 10.11
CA GLY A 96 12.51 -9.69 10.83
C GLY A 96 12.10 -8.64 11.86
N PRO A 97 13.02 -8.24 12.76
CA PRO A 97 12.83 -7.03 13.54
C PRO A 97 12.82 -5.82 12.60
N VAL A 98 11.79 -4.99 12.68
CA VAL A 98 11.85 -3.65 12.07
C VAL A 98 12.96 -2.89 12.81
N PRO A 99 13.87 -2.20 12.12
CA PRO A 99 14.89 -1.39 12.79
C PRO A 99 14.21 -0.24 13.52
N TYR A 100 13.90 -0.44 14.81
CA TYR A 100 13.31 0.58 15.66
C TYR A 100 14.42 1.52 16.14
N ALA A 101 14.58 2.66 15.46
CA ALA A 101 15.32 3.80 16.00
C ALA A 101 14.39 4.75 16.80
N CYS A 102 13.15 4.35 17.07
CA CYS A 102 12.06 5.20 17.58
C CYS A 102 11.49 4.72 18.93
N SER A 103 10.60 5.52 19.52
CA SER A 103 9.88 5.15 20.76
C SER A 103 8.84 4.02 20.52
N ASP A 104 8.49 3.31 21.58
CA ASP A 104 7.46 2.24 21.56
C ASP A 104 6.11 2.73 21.04
N ALA A 105 5.74 3.98 21.33
CA ALA A 105 4.51 4.57 20.84
C ALA A 105 4.49 4.70 19.30
N ILE A 106 5.62 5.10 18.71
CA ILE A 106 5.78 5.22 17.24
C ILE A 106 5.79 3.82 16.61
N ALA A 107 6.50 2.87 17.21
CA ALA A 107 6.51 1.48 16.77
C ALA A 107 5.10 0.88 16.74
N CYS A 108 4.34 1.09 17.82
CA CYS A 108 2.96 0.62 17.94
C CYS A 108 2.05 1.27 16.87
N ALA A 109 2.13 2.59 16.71
CA ALA A 109 1.38 3.32 15.67
C ALA A 109 1.74 2.82 14.26
N PHE A 110 3.02 2.54 14.00
CA PHE A 110 3.48 1.99 12.73
C PHE A 110 2.89 0.60 12.47
N CYS A 111 2.87 -0.29 13.46
CA CYS A 111 2.23 -1.60 13.35
C CYS A 111 0.74 -1.50 13.00
N TYR A 112 0.00 -0.58 13.65
CA TYR A 112 -1.40 -0.32 13.30
C TYR A 112 -1.57 0.27 11.89
N ALA A 113 -0.68 1.16 11.47
CA ALA A 113 -0.69 1.72 10.12
C ALA A 113 -0.43 0.64 9.05
N VAL A 114 0.53 -0.26 9.28
CA VAL A 114 0.77 -1.42 8.40
C VAL A 114 -0.50 -2.28 8.32
N ARG A 115 -1.06 -2.67 9.47
CA ARG A 115 -2.21 -3.57 9.51
C ARG A 115 -3.45 -2.97 8.85
N SER A 116 -3.75 -1.70 9.11
CA SER A 116 -4.87 -1.01 8.47
C SER A 116 -4.67 -0.87 6.96
N THR A 117 -3.46 -0.58 6.49
CA THR A 117 -3.13 -0.49 5.06
C THR A 117 -3.32 -1.85 4.38
N GLN A 118 -2.89 -2.95 5.00
CA GLN A 118 -3.14 -4.31 4.50
C GLN A 118 -4.64 -4.59 4.31
N ILE A 119 -5.46 -4.24 5.30
CA ILE A 119 -6.92 -4.44 5.25
C ILE A 119 -7.54 -3.62 4.11
N LEU A 120 -7.22 -2.34 4.03
CA LEU A 120 -7.75 -1.46 2.99
C LEU A 120 -7.30 -1.89 1.59
N LEU A 121 -6.06 -2.39 1.48
CA LEU A 121 -5.53 -2.94 0.24
C LEU A 121 -6.29 -4.21 -0.16
N ALA A 122 -6.53 -5.14 0.77
CA ALA A 122 -7.34 -6.33 0.51
C ALA A 122 -8.76 -5.94 0.02
N GLN A 123 -9.40 -4.99 0.70
CA GLN A 123 -10.73 -4.47 0.32
C GLN A 123 -10.73 -3.80 -1.06
N ALA A 124 -9.72 -2.99 -1.38
CA ALA A 124 -9.59 -2.35 -2.68
C ALA A 124 -9.40 -3.37 -3.81
N LEU A 125 -8.73 -4.50 -3.54
CA LEU A 125 -8.53 -5.58 -4.51
C LEU A 125 -9.77 -6.48 -4.66
N GLU A 126 -10.50 -6.74 -3.57
CA GLU A 126 -11.77 -7.47 -3.59
C GLU A 126 -12.88 -6.69 -4.28
N GLY A 127 -12.99 -5.39 -4.02
CA GLY A 127 -13.92 -4.50 -4.73
C GLY A 127 -13.70 -4.50 -6.24
N ARG A 128 -12.44 -4.64 -6.69
CA ARG A 128 -12.10 -4.80 -8.11
C ARG A 128 -12.51 -6.15 -8.68
N ARG A 129 -12.37 -7.25 -7.93
CA ARG A 129 -12.90 -8.57 -8.35
C ARG A 129 -14.42 -8.56 -8.47
N GLY A 130 -15.12 -7.88 -7.56
CA GLY A 130 -16.57 -7.67 -7.62
C GLY A 130 -17.00 -6.88 -8.86
N ALA A 131 -16.32 -5.76 -9.15
CA ALA A 131 -16.60 -4.96 -10.35
C ALA A 131 -16.31 -5.71 -11.67
N THR A 132 -15.27 -6.54 -11.69
CA THR A 132 -14.93 -7.34 -12.88
C THR A 132 -15.90 -8.52 -13.07
N SER A 133 -16.39 -9.10 -11.97
CA SER A 133 -17.43 -10.15 -11.97
C SER A 133 -18.79 -9.62 -12.43
N LEU A 134 -19.16 -8.40 -12.02
CA LEU A 134 -20.39 -7.74 -12.51
C LEU A 134 -20.30 -7.46 -14.02
N SER A 135 -19.13 -7.03 -14.51
CA SER A 135 -18.92 -6.72 -15.93
C SER A 135 -18.96 -7.94 -16.86
N ILE A 136 -18.73 -9.17 -16.37
CA ILE A 136 -18.85 -10.40 -17.17
C ILE A 136 -20.30 -10.91 -17.22
N ARG A 137 -21.12 -10.62 -16.19
CA ARG A 137 -22.53 -11.01 -16.16
C ARG A 137 -23.42 -10.15 -17.06
N ASP A 138 -23.03 -8.93 -17.38
CA ASP A 138 -23.77 -8.04 -18.29
C ASP A 138 -23.46 -8.25 -19.79
N ALA A 139 -22.59 -9.21 -20.14
CA ALA A 139 -22.26 -9.53 -21.54
C ALA A 139 -23.06 -10.72 -22.09
N ASN A 140 -24.36 -10.83 -21.77
CA ASN A 140 -25.26 -11.76 -22.46
C ASN A 140 -26.62 -11.12 -22.80
N PRO A 141 -26.75 -10.43 -23.94
CA PRO A 141 -28.04 -10.21 -24.55
C PRO A 141 -28.36 -11.45 -25.41
N ARG A 142 -28.99 -12.45 -24.80
CA ARG A 142 -29.81 -13.41 -25.53
C ARG A 142 -31.28 -13.11 -25.24
N HIS A 143 -32.03 -12.96 -26.33
CA HIS A 143 -33.49 -12.84 -26.46
C HIS A 143 -34.10 -11.45 -26.22
N CYS A 144 -34.31 -10.69 -27.31
CA CYS A 144 -35.51 -10.83 -28.16
C CYS A 144 -35.10 -10.64 -29.63
#